data_AF-A0A840F1B6-F1
#
_entry.id   AF-A0A840F1B6-F1
#
_cell.length_a   1.000
_cell.length_b   1.000
_cell.length_c   1.000
_cell.angle_alpha   90.00
_cell.angle_beta   90.00
_cell.angle_gamma   90.00
#
_symmetry.space_group_name_H-M   'P 1'
#
loop_
_entity.id
_entity.type
_entity.pdbx_description
1 polymer ?
#
loop_
_entity_poly.entity_id
_entity_poly.type
_entity_poly.pdbx_seq_one_letter_code
_entity_poly.pdbx_strand_id
1 'polypeptide(L)'
;MQEIAEHAGVTRALLYHYFATKAELFGGIWSRAHQQVRTRPASPAPTARAWLEQLLRDYLDFYAANLPLVVAANRSSISADPAVRRPVDQAFRQVADSLLGAVAVDGHDRAAAEVAFAGWIAFVRESSLSTYLDKRISPDENLALCMVVFDAAVGRHANFDTPPPANAGGDSSNRHSGATSN
;
A
#
# COMPACT_ATOMS: atom_id res chain seq x y z
N MET A 1 -22.45 15.26 -8.19
CA MET A 1 -21.79 16.58 -8.22
C MET A 1 -22.70 17.66 -7.66
N GLN A 2 -23.95 17.79 -8.12
CA GLN A 2 -24.91 18.77 -7.57
C GLN A 2 -25.09 18.62 -6.05
N GLU A 3 -25.51 17.43 -5.58
CA GLU A 3 -25.69 17.16 -4.15
C GLU A 3 -24.43 17.42 -3.31
N ILE A 4 -23.25 17.12 -3.85
CA ILE A 4 -21.97 17.36 -3.17
C ILE A 4 -21.70 18.87 -3.03
N ALA A 5 -22.01 19.64 -4.08
CA ALA A 5 -21.85 21.09 -4.07
C ALA A 5 -22.74 21.73 -3.01
N GLU A 6 -24.00 21.29 -2.95
CA GLU A 6 -24.99 21.74 -1.97
C GLU A 6 -24.54 21.44 -0.54
N HIS A 7 -24.12 20.19 -0.26
CA HIS A 7 -23.63 19.81 1.07
C HIS A 7 -22.33 20.55 1.46
N ALA A 8 -21.47 20.87 0.50
CA ALA A 8 -20.23 21.60 0.74
C ALA A 8 -20.39 23.13 0.75
N GLY A 9 -21.60 23.66 0.50
CA GLY A 9 -21.85 25.10 0.45
C GLY A 9 -21.13 25.83 -0.69
N VAL A 10 -20.83 25.13 -1.78
CA VAL A 10 -20.12 25.67 -2.96
C VAL A 10 -20.97 25.55 -4.22
N THR A 11 -20.60 26.30 -5.27
CA THR A 11 -21.29 26.14 -6.56
C THR A 11 -20.85 24.87 -7.26
N ARG A 12 -21.76 24.26 -8.03
CA ARG A 12 -21.42 23.12 -8.89
C ARG A 12 -20.34 23.47 -9.92
N ALA A 13 -20.33 24.70 -10.43
CA ALA A 13 -19.29 25.20 -11.33
C ALA A 13 -17.90 25.21 -10.65
N LEU A 14 -17.83 25.63 -9.38
CA LEU A 14 -16.58 25.59 -8.62
C LEU A 14 -16.08 24.15 -8.42
N LEU A 15 -16.96 23.18 -8.14
CA LEU A 15 -16.53 21.79 -8.06
C LEU A 15 -15.95 21.27 -9.39
N TYR A 16 -16.58 21.61 -10.53
CA TYR A 16 -16.05 21.22 -11.84
C TYR A 16 -14.75 21.93 -12.22
N HIS A 17 -14.50 23.12 -11.65
CA HIS A 17 -13.23 23.81 -11.83
C HIS A 17 -12.06 23.02 -11.23
N TYR A 18 -12.27 22.33 -10.09
CA TYR A 18 -11.25 21.51 -9.45
C TYR A 18 -11.22 20.05 -9.93
N PHE A 19 -12.39 19.49 -10.26
CA PHE A 19 -12.53 18.10 -10.67
C PHE A 19 -13.45 18.03 -11.90
N ALA A 20 -12.88 17.78 -13.07
CA ALA A 20 -13.63 17.74 -14.32
C ALA A 20 -14.65 16.58 -14.33
N THR A 21 -14.37 15.50 -13.58
CA THR A 21 -15.26 14.35 -13.48
C THR A 21 -15.53 13.93 -12.02
N LYS A 22 -16.62 13.18 -11.83
CA LYS A 22 -16.92 12.54 -10.53
C LYS A 22 -15.80 11.54 -10.14
N ALA A 23 -15.16 10.91 -11.12
CA ALA A 23 -14.07 9.96 -10.90
C ALA A 23 -12.80 10.66 -10.41
N GLU A 24 -12.47 11.84 -10.94
CA GLU A 24 -11.36 12.65 -10.44
C GLU A 24 -11.61 13.12 -9.00
N LEU A 25 -12.82 13.58 -8.69
CA LEU A 25 -13.19 13.92 -7.31
C LEU A 25 -13.06 12.72 -6.38
N PHE A 26 -13.59 11.55 -6.79
CA PHE A 26 -13.49 10.33 -6.00
C PHE A 26 -12.04 9.88 -5.83
N GLY A 27 -11.22 9.92 -6.88
CA GLY A 27 -9.80 9.59 -6.84
C GLY A 27 -9.02 10.52 -5.91
N GLY A 28 -9.37 11.80 -5.85
CA GLY A 28 -8.82 12.77 -4.90
C GLY A 28 -9.18 12.44 -3.44
N ILE A 29 -10.45 12.14 -3.18
CA ILE A 29 -10.93 11.70 -1.84
C ILE A 29 -10.21 10.42 -1.43
N TRP A 30 -10.17 9.43 -2.32
CA TRP A 30 -9.52 8.14 -2.11
C TRP A 30 -8.03 8.32 -1.78
N SER A 31 -7.30 9.07 -2.60
CA SER A 31 -5.87 9.33 -2.39
C SER A 31 -5.60 10.03 -1.06
N ARG A 32 -6.43 11.01 -0.70
CA ARG A 32 -6.32 11.70 0.60
C ARG A 32 -6.58 10.75 1.78
N ALA A 33 -7.59 9.90 1.69
CA ALA A 33 -7.88 8.92 2.73
C ALA A 33 -6.72 7.91 2.87
N HIS A 34 -6.14 7.48 1.76
CA HIS A 34 -5.03 6.53 1.74
C HIS A 34 -3.69 7.09 2.25
N GLN A 35 -3.49 8.41 2.29
CA GLN A 35 -2.29 9.01 2.91
C GLN A 35 -2.13 8.67 4.40
N GLN A 36 -3.21 8.23 5.04
CA GLN A 36 -3.19 7.78 6.44
C GLN A 36 -2.61 6.37 6.61
N VAL A 37 -2.57 5.55 5.54
CA VAL A 37 -1.96 4.22 5.56
C VAL A 37 -0.45 4.39 5.44
N ARG A 38 0.30 3.88 6.42
CA ARG A 38 1.75 4.01 6.44
C ARG A 38 2.39 3.05 5.44
N THR A 39 2.59 3.51 4.21
CA THR A 39 3.24 2.72 3.14
C THR A 39 4.76 2.59 3.28
N ARG A 40 5.37 3.32 4.23
CA ARG A 40 6.81 3.25 4.52
C ARG A 40 7.06 2.35 5.74
N PRO A 41 8.14 1.54 5.74
CA PRO A 41 8.51 0.77 6.92
C PRO A 41 8.58 1.64 8.16
N ALA A 42 7.88 1.23 9.23
CA ALA A 42 8.21 1.70 10.56
C ALA A 42 9.61 1.17 10.86
N SER A 43 10.58 2.05 11.14
CA SER A 43 11.84 1.59 11.69
C SER A 43 11.62 1.30 13.18
N PRO A 44 11.95 0.10 13.70
CA PRO A 44 12.70 -0.99 13.05
C PRO A 44 11.85 -2.27 12.95
N ALA A 45 11.01 -2.41 11.92
CA ALA A 45 10.47 -3.73 11.62
C ALA A 45 11.65 -4.70 11.39
N PRO A 46 11.70 -5.84 12.10
CA PRO A 46 12.90 -6.69 12.14
C PRO A 46 13.19 -7.38 10.81
N THR A 47 12.17 -7.55 9.96
CA THR A 47 12.25 -8.24 8.66
C THR A 47 11.30 -7.58 7.66
N ALA A 48 11.53 -7.82 6.36
CA ALA A 48 10.61 -7.38 5.30
C ALA A 48 9.21 -7.97 5.50
N ARG A 49 9.13 -9.23 5.95
CA ARG A 49 7.87 -9.89 6.32
C ARG A 49 7.14 -9.17 7.45
N ALA A 50 7.84 -8.84 8.54
CA ALA A 50 7.23 -8.17 9.69
C ALA A 50 6.72 -6.77 9.31
N TRP A 51 7.44 -6.08 8.43
CA TRP A 51 6.96 -4.83 7.86
C TRP A 51 5.68 -5.03 7.05
N LEU A 52 5.63 -6.04 6.17
CA LEU A 52 4.43 -6.34 5.38
C LEU A 52 3.22 -6.65 6.27
N GLU A 53 3.42 -7.42 7.34
CA GLU A 53 2.35 -7.73 8.30
C GLU A 53 1.81 -6.46 8.95
N GLN A 54 2.68 -5.55 9.41
CA GLN A 54 2.26 -4.27 9.97
C GLN A 54 1.52 -3.41 8.93
N LEU A 55 2.02 -3.38 7.68
CA LEU A 55 1.37 -2.65 6.60
C LEU A 55 -0.05 -3.20 6.32
N LEU A 56 -0.25 -4.51 6.40
CA LEU A 56 -1.57 -5.12 6.27
C LEU A 56 -2.48 -4.77 7.44
N ARG A 57 -1.98 -4.71 8.68
CA ARG A 57 -2.76 -4.22 9.84
C ARG A 57 -3.27 -2.81 9.58
N ASP A 58 -2.37 -1.89 9.22
CA ASP A 58 -2.71 -0.51 8.91
C ASP A 58 -3.72 -0.40 7.75
N TYR A 59 -3.60 -1.30 6.75
CA TYR A 59 -4.53 -1.37 5.62
C TYR A 59 -5.93 -1.87 6.02
N LEU A 60 -6.00 -2.86 6.90
CA LEU A 60 -7.27 -3.37 7.44
C LEU A 60 -7.94 -2.35 8.35
N ASP A 61 -7.18 -1.61 9.16
CA ASP A 61 -7.70 -0.51 9.98
C ASP A 61 -8.29 0.60 9.10
N PHE A 62 -7.62 0.91 7.98
CA PHE A 62 -8.17 1.82 6.98
C PHE A 62 -9.49 1.32 6.40
N TYR A 63 -9.64 0.03 6.12
CA TYR A 63 -10.90 -0.56 5.64
C TYR A 63 -12.02 -0.40 6.68
N ALA A 64 -11.72 -0.69 7.94
CA ALA A 64 -12.68 -0.53 9.03
C ALA A 64 -13.18 0.92 9.15
N ALA A 65 -12.26 1.88 9.11
CA ALA A 65 -12.57 3.31 9.26
C ALA A 65 -13.28 3.92 8.04
N ASN A 66 -13.12 3.33 6.84
CA ASN A 66 -13.54 3.91 5.57
C ASN A 66 -14.43 2.97 4.73
N LEU A 67 -15.15 2.03 5.34
CA LEU A 67 -15.86 0.96 4.61
C LEU A 67 -16.75 1.44 3.44
N PRO A 68 -17.59 2.50 3.56
CA PRO A 68 -18.38 2.98 2.42
C PRO A 68 -17.53 3.44 1.24
N LEU A 69 -16.40 4.12 1.53
CA LEU A 69 -15.45 4.57 0.53
C LEU A 69 -14.77 3.36 -0.15
N VAL A 70 -14.36 2.36 0.63
CA VAL A 70 -13.78 1.10 0.13
C VAL A 70 -14.76 0.32 -0.73
N VAL A 71 -16.02 0.20 -0.33
CA VAL A 71 -17.07 -0.45 -1.13
C VAL A 71 -17.24 0.28 -2.45
N ALA A 72 -17.34 1.61 -2.44
CA ALA A 72 -17.46 2.39 -3.67
C ALA A 72 -16.25 2.19 -4.60
N ALA A 73 -15.04 2.16 -4.06
CA ALA A 73 -13.81 1.97 -4.82
C ALA A 73 -13.63 0.56 -5.41
N ASN A 74 -14.33 -0.45 -4.87
CA ASN A 74 -14.19 -1.84 -5.32
C ASN A 74 -15.41 -2.37 -6.09
N ARG A 75 -16.62 -1.86 -5.83
CA ARG A 75 -17.88 -2.42 -6.34
C ARG A 75 -18.70 -1.49 -7.24
N SER A 76 -18.33 -0.22 -7.37
CA SER A 76 -19.07 0.70 -8.23
C SER A 76 -18.43 0.85 -9.61
N SER A 77 -19.15 1.44 -10.58
CA SER A 77 -18.61 1.73 -11.92
C SER A 77 -17.40 2.67 -11.90
N ILE A 78 -17.23 3.48 -10.85
CA ILE A 78 -16.09 4.39 -10.69
C ILE A 78 -14.78 3.63 -10.44
N SER A 79 -14.87 2.40 -9.95
CA SER A 79 -13.72 1.56 -9.59
C SER A 79 -12.84 1.19 -10.78
N ALA A 80 -13.37 1.23 -12.00
CA ALA A 80 -12.62 0.94 -13.23
C ALA A 80 -11.99 2.20 -13.84
N ASP A 81 -12.34 3.39 -13.35
CA ASP A 81 -11.84 4.64 -13.91
C ASP A 81 -10.32 4.80 -13.64
N PRO A 82 -9.52 5.16 -14.66
CA PRO A 82 -8.08 5.36 -14.49
C PRO A 82 -7.70 6.38 -13.43
N ALA A 83 -8.53 7.41 -13.19
CA ALA A 83 -8.31 8.41 -12.14
C ALA A 83 -8.35 7.81 -10.72
N VAL A 84 -9.00 6.66 -10.56
CA VAL A 84 -9.10 5.92 -9.30
C VAL A 84 -8.08 4.78 -9.27
N ARG A 85 -7.95 4.02 -10.36
CA ARG A 85 -7.08 2.83 -10.43
C ARG A 85 -5.58 3.17 -10.41
N ARG A 86 -5.14 4.16 -11.18
CA ARG A 86 -3.70 4.45 -11.33
C ARG A 86 -3.00 4.78 -10.01
N PRO A 87 -3.53 5.66 -9.13
CA PRO A 87 -2.90 5.96 -7.86
C PRO A 87 -2.78 4.72 -6.95
N VAL A 88 -3.80 3.86 -6.95
CA VAL A 88 -3.82 2.61 -6.18
C VAL A 88 -2.75 1.65 -6.67
N ASP A 89 -2.71 1.40 -7.98
CA ASP A 89 -1.73 0.50 -8.58
C ASP A 89 -0.30 1.03 -8.40
N GLN A 90 -0.10 2.35 -8.46
CA GLN A 90 1.18 2.96 -8.17
C GLN A 90 1.61 2.77 -6.71
N ALA A 91 0.70 2.96 -5.75
CA ALA A 91 1.00 2.77 -4.34
C ALA A 91 1.41 1.30 -4.04
N PHE A 92 0.68 0.33 -4.59
CA PHE A 92 1.01 -1.08 -4.41
C PHE A 92 2.31 -1.49 -5.11
N ARG A 93 2.62 -0.93 -6.29
CA ARG A 93 3.92 -1.14 -6.94
C ARG A 93 5.07 -0.62 -6.08
N GLN A 94 4.93 0.57 -5.47
CA GLN A 94 5.96 1.11 -4.58
C GLN A 94 6.21 0.23 -3.35
N VAL A 95 5.16 -0.37 -2.79
CA VAL A 95 5.28 -1.37 -1.72
C VAL A 95 6.03 -2.60 -2.22
N ALA A 96 5.65 -3.15 -3.37
CA ALA A 96 6.31 -4.30 -3.98
C ALA A 96 7.80 -4.03 -4.21
N ASP A 97 8.14 -2.90 -4.82
CA ASP A 97 9.53 -2.51 -5.11
C ASP A 97 10.37 -2.41 -3.84
N SER A 98 9.81 -1.80 -2.79
CA SER A 98 10.48 -1.66 -1.49
C SER A 98 10.68 -3.01 -0.81
N LEU A 99 9.67 -3.89 -0.87
CA LEU A 99 9.71 -5.21 -0.24
C LEU A 99 10.71 -6.15 -0.94
N LEU A 100 10.65 -6.20 -2.27
CA LEU A 100 11.54 -7.01 -3.09
C LEU A 100 12.97 -6.46 -3.10
N GLY A 101 13.12 -5.13 -3.05
CA GLY A 101 14.43 -4.48 -2.88
C GLY A 101 15.10 -4.82 -1.55
N ALA A 102 14.33 -4.99 -0.47
CA ALA A 102 14.87 -5.32 0.86
C ALA A 102 15.48 -6.73 0.95
N VAL A 103 15.06 -7.65 0.09
CA VAL A 103 15.49 -9.07 0.09
C VAL A 103 16.47 -9.41 -1.04
N ALA A 104 16.96 -8.40 -1.76
CA ALA A 104 17.94 -8.53 -2.85
C ALA A 104 17.60 -9.58 -3.92
N VAL A 105 16.30 -9.76 -4.23
CA VAL A 105 15.85 -10.65 -5.31
C VAL A 105 16.00 -9.97 -6.67
N ASP A 106 16.53 -10.71 -7.66
CA ASP A 106 16.79 -10.23 -9.02
C ASP A 106 16.35 -11.23 -10.11
N GLY A 107 16.59 -10.88 -11.37
CA GLY A 107 16.38 -11.76 -12.51
C GLY A 107 14.95 -12.31 -12.65
N HIS A 108 14.85 -13.61 -12.97
CA HIS A 108 13.59 -14.29 -13.17
C HIS A 108 12.76 -14.41 -11.88
N ASP A 109 13.41 -14.64 -10.75
CA ASP A 109 12.74 -14.76 -9.46
C ASP A 109 12.08 -13.44 -9.04
N ARG A 110 12.74 -12.30 -9.32
CA ARG A 110 12.12 -10.98 -9.13
C ARG A 110 10.90 -10.81 -10.01
N ALA A 111 11.00 -11.11 -11.30
CA ALA A 111 9.87 -10.97 -12.22
C ALA A 111 8.67 -11.86 -11.81
N ALA A 112 8.94 -13.08 -11.36
CA ALA A 112 7.91 -13.98 -10.84
C ALA A 112 7.29 -13.44 -9.53
N ALA A 113 8.11 -12.92 -8.62
CA ALA A 113 7.65 -12.31 -7.37
C ALA A 113 6.79 -11.06 -7.61
N GLU A 114 7.12 -10.21 -8.58
CA GLU A 114 6.33 -9.02 -8.95
C GLU A 114 4.93 -9.41 -9.46
N VAL A 115 4.84 -10.43 -10.32
CA VAL A 115 3.55 -10.97 -10.81
C VAL A 115 2.75 -11.59 -9.67
N ALA A 116 3.40 -12.41 -8.83
CA ALA A 116 2.77 -13.03 -7.68
C ALA A 116 2.25 -11.98 -6.68
N PHE A 117 3.01 -10.92 -6.43
CA PHE A 117 2.62 -9.83 -5.55
C PHE A 117 1.39 -9.09 -6.07
N ALA A 118 1.33 -8.80 -7.38
CA ALA A 118 0.16 -8.17 -7.99
C ALA A 118 -1.12 -9.02 -7.82
N GLY A 119 -1.01 -10.34 -8.01
CA GLY A 119 -2.10 -11.29 -7.77
C GLY A 119 -2.50 -11.35 -6.28
N TRP A 120 -1.51 -11.38 -5.40
CA TRP A 120 -1.72 -11.35 -3.95
C TRP A 120 -2.43 -10.07 -3.49
N ILE A 121 -2.09 -8.90 -4.02
CA ILE A 121 -2.80 -7.65 -3.74
C ILE A 121 -4.27 -7.71 -4.17
N ALA A 122 -4.58 -8.37 -5.29
CA ALA A 122 -5.97 -8.59 -5.68
C ALA A 122 -6.72 -9.48 -4.67
N PHE A 123 -6.07 -10.54 -4.18
CA PHE A 123 -6.60 -11.39 -3.11
C PHE A 123 -6.83 -10.62 -1.80
N VAL A 124 -5.87 -9.80 -1.37
CA VAL A 124 -5.98 -8.96 -0.16
C VAL A 124 -7.22 -8.07 -0.26
N ARG A 125 -7.36 -7.28 -1.34
CA ARG A 125 -8.52 -6.38 -1.51
C ARG A 125 -9.86 -7.11 -1.42
N GLU A 126 -10.00 -8.22 -2.13
CA GLU A 126 -11.26 -8.95 -2.17
C GLU A 126 -11.57 -9.64 -0.83
N SER A 127 -10.59 -10.31 -0.24
CA SER A 127 -10.78 -11.02 1.03
C SER A 127 -11.03 -10.06 2.20
N SER A 128 -10.32 -8.93 2.26
CA SER A 128 -10.54 -7.89 3.27
C SER A 128 -11.91 -7.24 3.11
N LEU A 129 -12.35 -6.97 1.88
CA LEU A 129 -13.69 -6.44 1.64
C LEU A 129 -14.77 -7.42 2.09
N SER A 130 -14.67 -8.70 1.72
CA SER A 130 -15.60 -9.75 2.17
C SER A 130 -15.60 -9.90 3.69
N THR A 131 -14.44 -9.76 4.34
CA THR A 131 -14.32 -9.82 5.81
C THR A 131 -15.18 -8.76 6.48
N TYR A 132 -15.12 -7.51 6.03
CA TYR A 132 -15.90 -6.41 6.62
C TYR A 132 -17.38 -6.41 6.25
N LEU A 133 -17.74 -6.96 5.08
CA LEU A 133 -19.12 -7.06 4.61
C LEU A 133 -19.85 -8.25 5.25
N ASP A 134 -19.27 -9.45 5.16
CA ASP A 134 -19.92 -10.69 5.58
C ASP A 134 -19.70 -10.99 7.06
N LYS A 135 -18.59 -10.50 7.64
CA LYS A 135 -18.19 -10.71 9.04
C LYS A 135 -18.12 -12.18 9.47
N ARG A 136 -17.85 -13.09 8.52
CA ARG A 136 -17.71 -14.54 8.76
C ARG A 136 -16.38 -14.92 9.38
N ILE A 137 -15.37 -14.06 9.22
CA ILE A 137 -14.06 -14.14 9.88
C ILE A 137 -13.73 -12.76 10.44
N SER A 138 -12.85 -12.72 11.43
CA SER A 138 -12.30 -11.49 12.00
C SER A 138 -11.22 -10.86 11.10
N PRO A 139 -10.91 -9.56 11.27
CA PRO A 139 -9.77 -8.93 10.60
C PRO A 139 -8.43 -9.62 10.87
N ASP A 140 -8.20 -10.13 12.09
CA ASP A 140 -6.98 -10.87 12.42
C ASP A 140 -6.89 -12.22 11.68
N GLU A 141 -8.01 -12.94 11.55
CA GLU A 141 -8.06 -14.16 10.72
C GLU A 141 -7.83 -13.84 9.24
N ASN A 142 -8.38 -12.74 8.73
CA ASN A 142 -8.13 -12.30 7.36
C ASN A 142 -6.66 -11.92 7.14
N LEU A 143 -6.04 -11.23 8.10
CA LEU A 143 -4.62 -10.90 8.05
C LEU A 143 -3.75 -12.16 8.00
N ALA A 144 -4.00 -13.12 8.89
CA ALA A 144 -3.27 -14.39 8.91
C ALA A 144 -3.43 -15.13 7.57
N LEU A 145 -4.63 -15.16 7.01
CA LEU A 145 -4.90 -15.72 5.69
C LEU A 145 -4.11 -15.00 4.58
N CYS A 146 -4.09 -13.66 4.59
CA CYS A 146 -3.30 -12.88 3.63
C CYS A 146 -1.81 -13.20 3.72
N MET A 147 -1.26 -13.35 4.92
CA MET A 147 0.14 -13.71 5.12
C MET A 147 0.46 -15.14 4.62
N VAL A 148 -0.44 -16.11 4.85
CA VAL A 148 -0.27 -17.47 4.32
C VAL A 148 -0.25 -17.48 2.79
N VAL A 149 -1.15 -16.73 2.14
CA VAL A 149 -1.19 -16.63 0.68
C VAL A 149 0.05 -15.90 0.16
N PHE A 150 0.53 -14.88 0.87
CA PHE A 150 1.79 -14.19 0.54
C PHE A 150 2.96 -15.19 0.52
N ASP A 151 3.09 -16.03 1.54
CA ASP A 151 4.17 -17.02 1.61
C ASP A 151 4.14 -18.02 0.46
N ALA A 152 2.96 -18.54 0.17
CA ALA A 152 2.78 -19.52 -0.88
C ALA A 152 3.01 -18.94 -2.28
N ALA A 153 2.60 -17.69 -2.52
CA ALA A 153 2.67 -17.06 -3.83
C ALA A 153 3.97 -16.30 -4.06
N VAL A 154 4.41 -15.49 -3.10
CA VAL A 154 5.55 -14.56 -3.21
C VAL A 154 6.77 -15.10 -2.46
N GLY A 155 6.58 -15.60 -1.23
CA GLY A 155 7.66 -16.11 -0.37
C GLY A 155 8.47 -17.25 -0.98
N ARG A 156 7.90 -18.00 -1.92
CA ARG A 156 8.63 -19.05 -2.68
C ARG A 156 9.75 -18.51 -3.59
N HIS A 157 9.76 -17.21 -3.86
CA HIS A 157 10.71 -16.56 -4.78
C HIS A 157 11.80 -15.75 -4.04
N ALA A 158 11.65 -15.47 -2.74
CA ALA A 158 12.63 -14.73 -1.96
C ALA A 158 12.45 -14.94 -0.44
N ASN A 159 13.52 -14.77 0.33
CA ASN A 159 13.47 -14.88 1.79
C ASN A 159 13.17 -13.54 2.47
N PHE A 160 11.91 -13.35 2.89
CA PHE A 160 11.44 -12.13 3.56
C PHE A 160 11.66 -12.10 5.07
N ASP A 161 12.17 -13.19 5.67
CA ASP A 161 12.47 -13.30 7.10
C ASP A 161 13.89 -12.86 7.45
N THR A 162 14.70 -12.52 6.45
CA THR A 162 16.04 -12.01 6.69
C THR A 162 15.95 -10.54 7.11
N PRO A 163 16.65 -10.11 8.18
CA PRO A 163 16.80 -8.69 8.48
C PRO A 163 17.42 -7.96 7.29
N PRO A 164 17.02 -6.72 7.00
CA PRO A 164 17.70 -5.93 5.98
C PRO A 164 19.19 -5.83 6.31
N PRO A 165 20.09 -5.86 5.31
CA PRO A 165 21.53 -5.85 5.56
C PRO A 165 21.89 -4.65 6.45
N ALA A 166 22.57 -4.95 7.56
CA ALA A 166 23.11 -3.91 8.43
C ALA A 166 24.16 -3.13 7.63
N ASN A 167 23.88 -1.85 7.38
CA ASN A 167 24.73 -0.82 6.73
C ASN A 167 24.50 -0.55 5.24
N ALA A 168 23.72 0.50 4.96
CA ALA A 168 23.92 1.40 3.83
C ALA A 168 23.80 2.88 4.27
N GLY A 169 24.25 3.18 5.49
CA GLY A 169 24.15 4.53 6.06
C GLY A 169 25.20 4.77 7.15
N GLY A 170 26.33 5.36 6.76
CA GLY A 170 27.17 6.15 7.66
C GLY A 170 28.46 5.49 8.13
N ASP A 171 29.43 5.31 7.22
CA ASP A 171 30.84 5.43 7.61
C ASP A 171 31.64 6.16 6.52
N SER A 172 31.49 7.49 6.50
CA SER A 172 32.30 8.39 5.66
C SER A 172 32.60 9.72 6.37
N SER A 173 32.79 9.68 7.69
CA SER A 173 33.29 10.83 8.44
C SER A 173 34.27 10.40 9.52
N ASN A 174 35.40 9.80 9.11
CA ASN A 174 36.62 9.88 9.92
C ASN A 174 37.90 9.63 9.11
N ARG A 175 38.16 10.49 8.12
CA ARG A 175 39.51 10.68 7.56
C ARG A 175 39.63 12.14 7.17
N HIS A 176 39.95 13.01 8.13
CA HIS A 176 40.70 14.26 7.97
C HIS A 176 40.79 14.96 9.34
N SER A 177 41.64 14.45 10.22
CA SER A 177 42.27 15.29 11.25
C SER A 177 43.52 14.58 11.77
N GLY A 178 44.69 15.05 11.34
CA GLY A 178 45.95 14.46 11.74
C GLY A 178 47.12 14.82 10.82
N ALA A 179 47.34 16.11 10.53
CA ALA A 179 48.62 16.59 10.01
C ALA A 179 48.78 18.11 10.25
N THR A 180 49.02 18.50 11.49
CA THR A 180 49.83 19.69 11.81
C THR A 180 50.59 19.41 13.10
N SER A 181 51.92 19.57 13.01
CA SER A 181 52.95 19.69 14.07
C SER A 181 54.08 18.65 13.92
N ASN A 182 55.12 18.97 13.15
CA ASN A 182 56.36 19.57 13.67
C ASN A 182 57.26 20.03 12.51
#